data_AF-A0A2V7PDC3-F1
#
_entry.id   AF-A0A2V7PDC3-F1
#
_cell.length_a   1.000
_cell.length_b   1.000
_cell.length_c   1.000
_cell.angle_alpha   90.00
_cell.angle_beta   90.00
_cell.angle_gamma   90.00
#
_symmetry.space_group_name_H-M   'P 1'
#
loop_
_entity.id
_entity.type
_entity.pdbx_description
1 polymer ?
#
loop_
_entity_poly.entity_id
_entity_poly.type
_entity_poly.pdbx_seq_one_letter_code
_entity_poly.pdbx_strand_id
1 'polypeptide(L)'
;MRSVIAAALLALLACSDAVAPVTVGAPYQLRTVNGQPLPWSTPPSDSQYIPMTITGGSVTFLDDANAQRLETAGRWVLTPSGDSQWLAYDWMQTAFYKRSVSSIVLTYPGYIQGAIGPSHAAETLYVTRGGALTLRETGLVWPLDSIIRVYCTPPSC
;
A
#
# COMPACT_ATOMS: atom_id res chain seq x y z
N MET A 1 -22.09 -17.21 -56.97
CA MET A 1 -21.18 -17.96 -56.06
C MET A 1 -20.25 -16.91 -55.45
N ARG A 2 -20.61 -16.34 -54.30
CA ARG A 2 -20.22 -16.70 -52.93
C ARG A 2 -18.70 -16.71 -52.71
N SER A 3 -18.31 -16.05 -51.61
CA SER A 3 -16.95 -15.90 -51.03
C SER A 3 -16.22 -14.67 -51.56
N VAL A 4 -15.77 -13.69 -50.77
CA VAL A 4 -15.25 -13.72 -49.39
C VAL A 4 -15.51 -12.35 -48.72
N ILE A 5 -16.44 -12.26 -47.77
CA ILE A 5 -16.46 -11.18 -46.76
C ILE A 5 -15.91 -11.81 -45.49
N ALA A 6 -14.58 -11.86 -45.38
CA ALA A 6 -13.91 -12.40 -44.20
C ALA A 6 -12.59 -11.65 -43.96
N ALA A 7 -12.69 -10.34 -43.73
CA ALA A 7 -11.52 -9.54 -43.36
C ALA A 7 -11.87 -8.37 -42.43
N ALA A 8 -12.99 -8.44 -41.69
CA ALA A 8 -13.40 -7.37 -40.77
C ALA A 8 -13.69 -7.87 -39.34
N LEU A 9 -13.21 -9.07 -38.96
CA LEU A 9 -13.40 -9.61 -37.61
C LEU A 9 -12.12 -9.71 -36.76
N LEU A 10 -10.97 -9.24 -37.25
CA LEU A 10 -9.68 -9.28 -36.54
C LEU A 10 -9.28 -7.96 -35.86
N ALA A 11 -10.15 -6.94 -35.88
CA ALA A 11 -9.93 -5.65 -35.23
C ALA A 11 -10.55 -5.52 -33.83
N LEU A 12 -10.89 -6.64 -33.20
CA LEU A 12 -11.34 -6.73 -31.79
C LEU A 12 -10.31 -7.48 -30.94
N LEU A 13 -9.01 -7.33 -31.24
CA LEU A 13 -7.98 -7.57 -30.25
C LEU A 13 -8.14 -6.49 -29.17
N ALA A 14 -8.96 -6.86 -28.20
CA ALA A 14 -9.03 -6.34 -26.86
C ALA A 14 -7.82 -5.46 -26.51
N CYS A 15 -8.06 -4.13 -26.49
CA CYS A 15 -7.57 -3.33 -25.38
C CYS A 15 -8.17 -3.95 -24.12
N SER A 16 -7.61 -5.09 -23.72
CA SER A 16 -7.84 -5.63 -22.40
C SER A 16 -7.15 -4.63 -21.49
N ASP A 17 -7.96 -3.80 -20.84
CA ASP A 17 -7.59 -3.14 -19.58
C ASP A 17 -7.35 -4.22 -18.51
N ALA A 18 -6.49 -5.20 -18.82
CA ALA A 18 -6.09 -6.26 -17.94
C ALA A 18 -5.18 -5.63 -16.90
N VAL A 19 -5.77 -5.30 -15.77
CA VAL A 19 -5.05 -4.98 -14.56
C VAL A 19 -4.08 -6.12 -14.27
N ALA A 20 -2.81 -5.79 -14.03
CA ALA A 20 -1.76 -6.79 -13.89
C ALA A 20 -2.11 -7.83 -12.81
N PRO A 21 -1.70 -9.10 -12.99
CA PRO A 21 -1.95 -10.13 -12.01
C PRO A 21 -1.27 -9.79 -10.68
N VAL A 22 -1.95 -10.08 -9.58
CA VAL A 22 -1.35 -10.06 -8.25
C VAL A 22 -0.42 -11.26 -8.15
N THR A 23 0.83 -11.02 -7.73
CA THR A 23 1.83 -12.07 -7.59
C THR A 23 1.77 -12.63 -6.16
N VAL A 24 1.36 -13.89 -6.04
CA VAL A 24 1.40 -14.63 -4.76
C VAL A 24 2.85 -14.94 -4.39
N GLY A 25 3.19 -14.81 -3.11
CA GLY A 25 4.51 -15.10 -2.55
C GLY A 25 5.55 -13.98 -2.71
N ALA A 26 5.39 -13.06 -3.66
CA ALA A 26 6.30 -11.92 -3.83
C ALA A 26 5.83 -10.70 -3.02
N PRO A 27 6.70 -10.06 -2.23
CA PRO A 27 6.34 -8.85 -1.50
C PRO A 27 6.28 -7.63 -2.43
N TYR A 28 5.16 -6.91 -2.38
CA TYR A 28 5.05 -5.56 -2.90
C TYR A 28 5.67 -4.60 -1.89
N GLN A 29 6.86 -4.09 -2.18
CA GLN A 29 7.63 -3.23 -1.28
C GLN A 29 7.13 -1.79 -1.37
N LEU A 30 6.98 -1.13 -0.21
CA LEU A 30 6.63 0.28 -0.14
C LEU A 30 7.77 1.11 -0.77
N ARG A 31 7.42 1.95 -1.74
CA ARG A 31 8.38 2.80 -2.47
C ARG A 31 8.22 4.26 -2.14
N THR A 32 6.99 4.74 -2.17
CA THR A 32 6.69 6.14 -1.92
C THR A 32 5.52 6.32 -0.99
N VAL A 33 5.57 7.43 -0.26
CA VAL A 33 4.47 7.94 0.54
C VAL A 33 4.23 9.39 0.10
N ASN A 34 3.00 9.71 -0.29
CA ASN A 34 2.62 10.99 -0.88
C ASN A 34 3.55 11.43 -2.04
N GLY A 35 3.99 10.45 -2.86
CA GLY A 35 4.88 10.69 -4.00
C GLY A 35 6.36 10.92 -3.66
N GLN A 36 6.73 10.92 -2.38
CA GLN A 36 8.11 11.05 -1.92
C GLN A 36 8.72 9.68 -1.62
N PRO A 37 10.03 9.46 -1.87
CA PRO A 37 10.70 8.21 -1.51
C PRO A 37 10.78 8.03 0.00
N LEU A 38 10.99 6.79 0.44
CA LEU A 38 11.31 6.49 1.84
C LEU A 38 12.76 6.91 2.19
N PRO A 39 13.06 7.29 3.45
CA PRO A 39 12.11 7.43 4.55
C PRO A 39 11.21 8.66 4.38
N TRP A 40 9.96 8.55 4.81
CA TRP A 40 8.99 9.64 4.72
C TRP A 40 8.43 9.99 6.09
N SER A 41 8.45 11.27 6.45
CA SER A 41 7.85 11.77 7.69
C SER A 41 6.63 12.63 7.41
N THR A 42 5.64 12.55 8.30
CA THR A 42 4.51 13.48 8.28
C THR A 42 5.03 14.91 8.44
N PRO A 43 4.59 15.89 7.62
CA PRO A 43 4.95 17.28 7.82
C PRO A 43 4.59 17.74 9.24
N PRO A 44 5.48 18.48 9.94
CA PRO A 44 5.19 18.94 11.29
C PRO A 44 3.96 19.86 11.32
N SER A 45 3.05 19.62 12.27
CA SER A 45 1.93 20.51 12.59
C SER A 45 2.41 21.75 13.36
N ASP A 46 3.47 21.60 14.14
CA ASP A 46 4.19 22.62 14.90
C ASP A 46 5.63 22.13 15.17
N SER A 47 6.51 23.00 15.69
CA SER A 47 7.94 22.70 15.87
C SER A 47 8.26 21.78 17.07
N GLN A 48 7.26 21.40 17.88
CA GLN A 48 7.48 20.64 19.12
C GLN A 48 7.23 19.13 18.95
N TYR A 49 6.58 18.72 17.87
CA TYR A 49 6.31 17.32 17.59
C TYR A 49 7.42 16.68 16.74
N ILE A 50 8.07 15.62 17.23
CA ILE A 50 8.97 14.82 16.39
C ILE A 50 8.09 13.86 15.58
N PRO A 51 7.96 14.06 14.25
CA PRO A 51 7.01 13.31 13.45
C PRO A 51 7.41 11.83 13.35
N MET A 52 6.40 10.98 13.25
CA MET A 52 6.62 9.59 12.86
C MET A 52 7.17 9.55 11.43
N THR A 53 8.24 8.79 11.25
CA THR A 53 8.92 8.56 9.98
C THR A 53 8.68 7.12 9.56
N ILE A 54 7.99 6.91 8.45
CA ILE A 54 7.85 5.62 7.80
C ILE A 54 9.16 5.30 7.08
N THR A 55 9.77 4.18 7.42
CA THR A 55 11.07 3.74 6.89
C THR A 55 10.94 2.58 5.91
N GLY A 56 9.81 1.87 5.93
CA GLY A 56 9.61 0.68 5.13
C GLY A 56 8.19 0.12 5.26
N GLY A 57 7.89 -0.87 4.43
CA GLY A 57 6.62 -1.57 4.48
C GLY A 57 6.47 -2.52 3.30
N SER A 58 5.55 -3.47 3.42
CA SER A 58 5.23 -4.40 2.34
C SER A 58 3.81 -4.93 2.42
N VAL A 59 3.27 -5.31 1.27
CA VAL A 59 2.09 -6.18 1.17
C VAL A 59 2.50 -7.47 0.47
N THR A 60 2.24 -8.61 1.08
CA THR A 60 2.54 -9.94 0.51
C THR A 60 1.26 -10.75 0.46
N PHE A 61 0.89 -11.24 -0.72
CA PHE A 61 -0.21 -12.18 -0.87
C PHE A 61 0.31 -13.59 -0.57
N LEU A 62 -0.21 -14.21 0.49
CA LEU A 62 0.30 -15.48 1.00
C LEU A 62 -0.29 -16.67 0.24
N ASP A 63 -1.58 -16.58 -0.10
CA ASP A 63 -2.36 -17.55 -0.84
C ASP A 63 -3.53 -16.83 -1.55
N ASP A 64 -4.55 -17.56 -1.99
CA ASP A 64 -5.69 -17.02 -2.74
C ASP A 64 -6.68 -16.16 -1.91
N ALA A 65 -6.57 -16.17 -0.57
CA ALA A 65 -7.50 -15.50 0.33
C ALA A 65 -6.81 -14.69 1.45
N ASN A 66 -5.52 -14.90 1.70
CA ASN A 66 -4.77 -14.27 2.77
C ASN A 66 -3.65 -13.39 2.24
N ALA A 67 -3.50 -12.22 2.85
CA ALA A 67 -2.40 -11.30 2.62
C ALA A 67 -1.79 -10.89 3.95
N GLN A 68 -0.53 -10.48 3.93
CA GLN A 68 0.18 -9.94 5.07
C GLN A 68 0.59 -8.51 4.75
N ARG A 69 0.30 -7.57 5.65
CA ARG A 69 0.81 -6.20 5.59
C ARG A 69 1.82 -6.02 6.71
N LEU A 70 2.93 -5.37 6.38
CA LEU A 70 3.96 -4.94 7.30
C LEU A 70 4.27 -3.47 7.07
N GLU A 71 4.56 -2.74 8.12
CA GLU A 71 5.08 -1.37 8.06
C GLU A 71 6.16 -1.20 9.13
N THR A 72 7.24 -0.52 8.76
CA THR A 72 8.28 -0.10 9.70
C THR A 72 8.29 1.41 9.78
N ALA A 73 8.21 1.93 10.98
CA ALA A 73 8.23 3.34 11.27
C ALA A 73 9.05 3.63 12.52
N GLY A 74 9.36 4.89 12.75
CA GLY A 74 9.96 5.29 14.00
C GLY A 74 10.05 6.80 14.15
N ARG A 75 10.52 7.23 15.31
CA ARG A 75 10.77 8.65 15.58
C ARG A 75 11.95 8.79 16.51
N TRP A 76 12.65 9.91 16.38
CA TRP A 76 13.59 10.35 17.41
C TRP A 76 12.81 10.82 18.63
N VAL A 77 13.32 10.55 19.82
CA VAL A 77 12.81 11.09 21.08
C VAL A 77 13.97 11.59 21.93
N LEU A 78 13.73 12.64 22.70
CA LEU A 78 14.67 13.09 23.70
C LEU A 78 14.50 12.24 24.96
N THR A 79 15.60 11.67 25.43
CA THR A 79 15.68 10.99 26.72
C THR A 79 15.81 12.00 27.86
N PRO A 80 15.55 11.60 29.13
CA PRO A 80 15.72 12.50 30.27
C PRO A 80 17.12 13.10 30.43
N SER A 81 18.17 12.47 29.87
CA SER A 81 19.54 13.01 29.84
C SER A 81 19.76 14.07 28.76
N GLY A 82 18.79 14.31 27.88
CA GLY A 82 18.90 15.21 26.73
C GLY A 82 19.42 14.54 25.46
N ASP A 83 19.75 13.24 25.50
CA ASP A 83 20.20 12.50 24.32
C ASP A 83 19.03 12.13 23.40
N SER A 84 19.26 12.10 22.09
CA SER A 84 18.28 11.64 21.10
C SER A 84 18.36 10.13 20.91
N GLN A 85 17.25 9.42 21.07
CA GLN A 85 17.14 7.98 20.82
C GLN A 85 16.10 7.70 19.73
N TRP A 86 16.38 6.74 18.84
CA TRP A 86 15.41 6.26 17.87
C TRP A 86 14.48 5.22 18.50
N LEU A 87 13.18 5.50 18.50
CA LEU A 87 12.15 4.51 18.84
C LEU A 87 11.55 3.95 17.56
N ALA A 88 11.84 2.68 17.28
CA ALA A 88 11.28 1.93 16.17
C ALA A 88 9.91 1.32 16.55
N TYR A 89 8.99 1.32 15.59
CA TYR A 89 7.69 0.69 15.65
C TYR A 89 7.49 -0.12 14.38
N ASP A 90 7.55 -1.43 14.54
CA ASP A 90 7.30 -2.37 13.45
C ASP A 90 6.01 -3.12 13.77
N TRP A 91 5.17 -3.28 12.76
CA TRP A 91 4.00 -4.13 12.89
C TRP A 91 3.80 -4.98 11.65
N MET A 92 3.19 -6.14 11.88
CA MET A 92 2.82 -7.10 10.86
C MET A 92 1.45 -7.65 11.21
N GLN A 93 0.53 -7.65 10.24
CA GLN A 93 -0.78 -8.25 10.39
C GLN A 93 -1.18 -9.04 9.15
N THR A 94 -1.80 -10.19 9.38
CA THR A 94 -2.48 -10.96 8.34
C THR A 94 -3.90 -10.46 8.17
N ALA A 95 -4.30 -10.28 6.92
CA ALA A 95 -5.64 -9.91 6.49
C ALA A 95 -6.23 -11.00 5.59
N PHE A 96 -7.55 -11.15 5.65
CA PHE A 96 -8.26 -11.75 4.53
C PHE A 96 -8.31 -10.73 3.40
N TYR A 97 -8.26 -11.17 2.15
CA TYR A 97 -8.46 -10.29 1.02
C TYR A 97 -9.52 -10.77 0.05
N LYS A 98 -10.17 -9.81 -0.60
CA LYS A 98 -11.04 -10.04 -1.76
C LYS A 98 -10.56 -9.18 -2.91
N ARG A 99 -10.36 -9.82 -4.06
CA ARG A 99 -9.92 -9.15 -5.30
C ARG A 99 -11.10 -8.81 -6.19
N SER A 100 -11.11 -7.57 -6.66
CA SER A 100 -11.96 -7.06 -7.74
C SER A 100 -11.09 -6.75 -8.97
N VAL A 101 -11.70 -6.23 -10.03
CA VAL A 101 -10.99 -5.93 -11.30
C VAL A 101 -9.80 -5.00 -11.08
N SER A 102 -9.98 -3.90 -10.36
CA SER A 102 -8.96 -2.85 -10.16
C SER A 102 -8.63 -2.56 -8.69
N SER A 103 -9.15 -3.38 -7.78
CA SER A 103 -8.95 -3.18 -6.35
C SER A 103 -8.86 -4.49 -5.58
N ILE A 104 -8.23 -4.42 -4.41
CA ILE A 104 -8.10 -5.51 -3.46
C ILE A 104 -8.48 -4.94 -2.11
N VAL A 105 -9.48 -5.54 -1.46
CA VAL A 105 -9.88 -5.15 -0.10
C VAL A 105 -9.21 -6.08 0.88
N LEU A 106 -8.33 -5.55 1.73
CA LEU A 106 -7.77 -6.22 2.88
C LEU A 106 -8.69 -6.02 4.08
N THR A 107 -9.04 -7.09 4.81
CA THR A 107 -9.86 -7.06 6.02
C THR A 107 -9.08 -7.69 7.16
N TYR A 108 -8.90 -6.96 8.25
CA TYR A 108 -8.05 -7.35 9.39
C TYR A 108 -8.93 -7.85 10.56
N PRO A 109 -8.95 -9.17 10.84
CA PRO A 109 -9.82 -9.73 11.89
C PRO A 109 -9.46 -9.27 13.30
N GLY A 110 -8.18 -8.93 13.51
CA GLY A 110 -7.64 -8.45 14.79
C GLY A 110 -7.55 -6.94 14.91
N TYR A 111 -8.27 -6.18 14.07
CA TYR A 111 -8.22 -4.72 14.12
C TYR A 111 -8.72 -4.19 15.47
N ILE A 112 -7.92 -3.31 16.06
CA ILE A 112 -8.26 -2.56 17.26
C ILE A 112 -7.97 -1.09 16.95
N GLN A 113 -8.98 -0.24 17.07
CA GLN A 113 -8.82 1.20 16.82
C GLN A 113 -7.78 1.80 17.77
N GLY A 114 -6.82 2.54 17.21
CA GLY A 114 -5.75 3.20 17.96
C GLY A 114 -4.57 2.30 18.36
N ALA A 115 -4.63 1.00 18.08
CA ALA A 115 -3.45 0.13 18.20
C ALA A 115 -2.45 0.39 17.07
N ILE A 116 -1.18 0.02 17.28
CA ILE A 116 -0.18 0.01 16.22
C ILE A 116 -0.62 -1.04 15.18
N GLY A 117 -0.76 -0.63 13.92
CA GLY A 117 -1.31 -1.49 12.89
C GLY A 117 -1.97 -0.72 11.74
N PRO A 118 -2.88 -1.39 11.02
CA PRO A 118 -3.66 -0.76 9.97
C PRO A 118 -4.55 0.34 10.54
N SER A 119 -4.82 1.35 9.71
CA SER A 119 -5.59 2.52 10.10
C SER A 119 -7.08 2.20 10.31
N HIS A 120 -7.59 1.22 9.56
CA HIS A 120 -8.98 0.81 9.53
C HIS A 120 -9.11 -0.72 9.57
N ALA A 121 -10.29 -1.21 9.97
CA ALA A 121 -10.60 -2.64 9.96
C ALA A 121 -10.54 -3.26 8.55
N ALA A 122 -10.74 -2.44 7.52
CA ALA A 122 -10.54 -2.81 6.13
C ALA A 122 -9.86 -1.68 5.35
N GLU A 123 -8.97 -2.06 4.45
CA GLU A 123 -8.18 -1.15 3.63
C GLU A 123 -8.26 -1.57 2.16
N THR A 124 -8.35 -0.61 1.25
CA THR A 124 -8.43 -0.89 -0.18
C THR A 124 -7.14 -0.52 -0.89
N LEU A 125 -6.54 -1.52 -1.53
CA LEU A 125 -5.43 -1.36 -2.46
C LEU A 125 -5.97 -1.23 -3.88
N TYR A 126 -5.63 -0.15 -4.56
CA TYR A 126 -5.91 0.02 -5.98
C TYR A 126 -4.76 -0.54 -6.80
N VAL A 127 -5.07 -1.39 -7.77
CA VAL A 127 -4.07 -2.02 -8.62
C VAL A 127 -3.90 -1.17 -9.88
N THR A 128 -2.68 -0.72 -10.12
CA THR A 128 -2.34 0.05 -11.32
C THR A 128 -2.15 -0.86 -12.53
N ARG A 129 -2.15 -0.27 -13.74
CA ARG A 129 -1.84 -1.00 -14.98
C ARG A 129 -0.44 -1.63 -14.96
N GLY A 130 0.53 -0.97 -14.33
CA GLY A 130 1.90 -1.48 -14.18
C GLY A 130 2.06 -2.55 -13.10
N GLY A 131 0.98 -2.90 -12.38
CA GLY A 131 1.00 -3.87 -11.29
C GLY A 131 1.43 -3.32 -9.94
N ALA A 132 1.74 -2.03 -9.82
CA ALA A 132 1.88 -1.39 -8.51
C ALA A 132 0.54 -1.38 -7.75
N LEU A 133 0.61 -1.33 -6.42
CA LEU A 133 -0.52 -1.22 -5.51
C LEU A 133 -0.51 0.14 -4.84
N THR A 134 -1.65 0.82 -4.82
CA THR A 134 -1.80 2.11 -4.16
C THR A 134 -2.79 1.99 -3.01
N LEU A 135 -2.36 2.33 -1.80
CA LEU A 135 -3.23 2.46 -0.62
C LEU A 135 -3.46 3.94 -0.35
N ARG A 136 -4.72 4.37 -0.26
CA ARG A 136 -5.07 5.70 0.26
C ARG A 136 -5.73 5.54 1.62
N GLU A 137 -5.07 6.04 2.65
CA GLU A 137 -5.61 6.15 4.01
C GLU A 137 -6.16 7.56 4.21
N THR A 138 -7.38 7.67 4.74
CA THR A 138 -8.10 8.93 4.98
C THR A 138 -8.51 9.03 6.44
N GLY A 139 -9.08 10.16 6.88
CA GLY A 139 -9.54 10.32 8.27
C GLY A 139 -8.39 10.54 9.25
N LEU A 140 -7.28 11.05 8.75
CA LEU A 140 -6.13 11.47 9.54
C LEU A 140 -6.40 12.84 10.17
N VAL A 141 -5.63 13.18 11.19
CA VAL A 141 -5.66 14.49 11.83
C VAL A 141 -4.75 15.48 11.08
N TRP A 142 -5.11 16.77 11.15
CA TRP A 142 -4.34 17.87 10.56
C TRP A 142 -2.83 17.75 10.87
N PRO A 143 -1.91 18.03 9.92
CA PRO A 143 -2.11 18.73 8.64
C PRO A 143 -2.43 17.83 7.45
N LEU A 144 -2.60 16.52 7.67
CA LEU A 144 -2.88 15.58 6.60
C LEU A 144 -4.32 15.09 6.67
N ASP A 145 -5.07 15.24 5.59
CA ASP A 145 -6.39 14.61 5.44
C ASP A 145 -6.28 13.17 4.91
N SER A 146 -5.16 12.86 4.23
CA SER A 146 -4.88 11.53 3.70
C SER A 146 -3.38 11.24 3.50
N ILE A 147 -3.03 9.97 3.52
CA ILE A 147 -1.72 9.45 3.11
C ILE A 147 -1.92 8.46 1.95
N ILE A 148 -1.10 8.59 0.92
CA ILE A 148 -1.07 7.70 -0.25
C ILE A 148 0.23 6.91 -0.21
N ARG A 149 0.15 5.59 -0.14
CA ARG A 149 1.30 4.68 -0.22
C ARG A 149 1.31 3.95 -1.54
N VAL A 150 2.47 3.82 -2.16
CA VAL A 150 2.66 3.05 -3.40
C VAL A 150 3.61 1.90 -3.14
N TYR A 151 3.15 0.68 -3.41
CA TYR A 151 3.90 -0.55 -3.27
C TYR A 151 4.15 -1.17 -4.63
N CYS A 152 5.35 -1.70 -4.84
CA CYS A 152 5.74 -2.32 -6.10
C CYS A 152 6.54 -3.60 -5.85
N THR A 153 6.36 -4.59 -6.72
CA THR A 153 7.33 -5.69 -6.87
C THR A 153 8.55 -5.18 -7.65
N PRO A 154 9.75 -5.79 -7.53
CA PRO A 154 10.91 -5.40 -8.33
C PRO A 154 10.65 -5.21 -9.84
N PRO A 155 9.90 -6.09 -10.55
CA PRO A 155 9.59 -5.89 -11.97
C PRO A 155 8.52 -4.82 -12.26
N SER A 156 7.81 -4.32 -11.25
CA SER A 156 6.76 -3.30 -11.39
C SER A 156 7.18 -1.94 -10.80
N CYS A 157 8.46 -1.76 -10.47
CA CYS A 157 9.06 -0.50 -10.01
C CYS A 157 9.61 0.29 -11.20
#